data_AF-A0A845Y0U0-F1
#
_entry.id   AF-A0A845Y0U0-F1
#
_cell.length_a   1.000
_cell.length_b   1.000
_cell.length_c   1.000
_cell.angle_alpha   90.00
_cell.angle_beta   90.00
_cell.angle_gamma   90.00
#
_symmetry.space_group_name_H-M   'P 1'
#
loop_
_entity.id
_entity.type
_entity.pdbx_description
1 polymer ?
#
loop_
_entity_poly.entity_id
_entity_poly.type
_entity_poly.pdbx_seq_one_letter_code
_entity_poly.pdbx_strand_id
1 'polypeptide(L)'
;MIVVSLIGFAYLSLRVLKDLIIVTDPVVPKPEICPLKMDDHISCGEESLFHDLPPLNKKYAMKYYHDKRYDKASRFFEISFQQESQDDPETLIYWNNAKLKTDPNIKPYTIAVGIPITGDKAQAKKLLGGIAHAQNNINHSQAKINGRPLRILIADDHNESESVLSKFIAYYDGEPLEGCVDTPEGEAFCDQASKTQINWRTANSYDAYNAIMTIAKALETLPNPNRVKLQEALRRLYRR
;
A
#
# COMPACT_ATOMS: atom_id res chain seq x y z
N MET A 1 11.02 -56.99 -57.45
CA MET A 1 9.70 -56.38 -57.19
C MET A 1 9.45 -56.46 -55.68
N ILE A 2 9.93 -55.51 -54.89
CA ILE A 2 9.21 -54.31 -54.38
C ILE A 2 7.74 -54.57 -54.05
N VAL A 3 7.39 -54.53 -52.75
CA VAL A 3 6.65 -53.47 -52.05
C VAL A 3 5.92 -54.13 -50.88
N VAL A 4 6.45 -54.04 -49.66
CA VAL A 4 5.60 -54.13 -48.46
C VAL A 4 5.96 -53.01 -47.50
N SER A 5 5.10 -52.01 -47.52
CA SER A 5 4.59 -51.27 -46.36
C SER A 5 5.61 -50.57 -45.44
N LEU A 6 6.08 -49.40 -45.88
CA LEU A 6 6.67 -48.38 -45.01
C LEU A 6 5.72 -47.19 -44.75
N ILE A 7 4.41 -47.34 -45.03
CA ILE A 7 3.44 -46.24 -44.89
C ILE A 7 2.74 -46.25 -43.51
N GLY A 8 2.81 -47.37 -42.77
CA GLY A 8 2.14 -47.49 -41.46
C GLY A 8 2.82 -46.77 -40.29
N PHE A 9 4.14 -46.54 -40.33
CA PHE A 9 4.87 -45.97 -39.20
C PHE A 9 4.93 -44.43 -39.20
N ALA A 10 4.74 -43.79 -40.35
CA ALA A 10 4.73 -42.32 -40.43
C ALA A 10 3.42 -41.70 -39.92
N TYR A 11 2.32 -42.45 -39.88
CA TYR A 11 1.03 -41.95 -39.40
C TYR A 11 0.82 -42.09 -37.88
N LEU A 12 1.59 -42.95 -37.21
CA LEU A 12 1.48 -43.13 -35.76
C LEU A 12 2.29 -42.10 -34.96
N SER A 13 3.30 -41.47 -35.57
CA SER A 13 4.15 -40.46 -34.91
C SER A 13 3.57 -39.03 -34.92
N LEU A 14 2.57 -38.73 -35.75
CA LEU A 14 1.96 -37.40 -35.80
C LEU A 14 0.74 -37.21 -34.86
N ARG A 15 0.17 -38.29 -34.31
CA ARG A 15 -0.98 -38.17 -33.38
C ARG A 15 -0.55 -37.95 -31.93
N VAL A 16 0.69 -38.23 -31.56
CA VAL A 16 1.20 -38.04 -30.19
C VAL A 16 1.71 -36.62 -29.97
N LEU A 17 1.90 -35.81 -31.02
CA LEU A 17 2.43 -34.45 -30.90
C LEU A 17 1.38 -33.33 -30.88
N LYS A 18 0.08 -33.63 -31.05
CA LYS A 18 -0.97 -32.60 -31.04
C LYS A 18 -1.49 -32.23 -29.66
N ASP A 19 -1.21 -33.05 -28.64
CA ASP A 19 -1.72 -32.85 -27.28
C ASP A 19 -0.69 -32.22 -26.34
N LEU A 20 0.48 -31.80 -26.85
CA LEU A 20 1.48 -31.06 -26.08
C LEU A 20 1.46 -29.56 -26.42
N ILE A 21 0.27 -28.98 -26.57
CA ILE A 21 0.13 -27.55 -26.34
C ILE A 21 -0.04 -27.41 -24.83
N ILE A 22 1.06 -27.21 -24.12
CA ILE A 22 1.03 -26.69 -22.76
C ILE A 22 0.44 -25.28 -22.90
N VAL A 23 -0.87 -25.17 -22.75
CA VAL A 23 -1.53 -23.89 -22.44
C VAL A 23 -1.04 -23.55 -21.03
N THR A 24 0.14 -22.93 -20.93
CA THR A 24 0.44 -22.18 -19.73
C THR A 24 -0.55 -21.03 -19.74
N ASP A 25 -1.54 -21.07 -18.85
CA ASP A 25 -2.36 -19.90 -18.58
C ASP A 25 -1.42 -18.69 -18.45
N PRO A 26 -1.73 -17.54 -19.06
CA PRO A 26 -0.89 -16.36 -18.91
C PRO A 26 -0.74 -16.10 -17.42
N VAL A 27 0.49 -16.17 -16.92
CA VAL A 27 0.81 -15.79 -15.54
C VAL A 27 0.48 -14.32 -15.44
N VAL A 28 -0.72 -14.00 -14.96
CA VAL A 28 -1.14 -12.62 -14.69
C VAL A 28 -0.17 -12.13 -13.62
N PRO A 29 0.70 -11.15 -13.94
CA PRO A 29 1.68 -10.68 -12.97
C PRO A 29 0.91 -10.05 -11.80
N LYS A 30 1.21 -10.58 -10.62
CA LYS A 30 0.69 -10.09 -9.34
C LYS A 30 0.95 -8.58 -9.25
N PRO A 31 -0.09 -7.75 -9.09
CA PRO A 31 0.06 -6.29 -9.11
C PRO A 31 0.99 -5.80 -8.00
N GLU A 32 1.85 -4.84 -8.34
CA GLU A 32 2.83 -4.28 -7.42
C GLU A 32 2.11 -3.34 -6.44
N ILE A 33 2.27 -3.57 -5.12
CA ILE A 33 1.61 -2.80 -4.05
C ILE A 33 2.00 -1.30 -4.07
N CYS A 34 3.10 -0.94 -4.74
CA CYS A 34 3.57 0.42 -4.98
C CYS A 34 4.26 0.45 -6.34
N PRO A 35 3.56 0.76 -7.44
CA PRO A 35 4.15 0.71 -8.78
C PRO A 35 5.23 1.79 -9.03
N LEU A 36 5.42 2.74 -8.09
CA LEU A 36 6.33 3.88 -8.20
C LEU A 36 6.02 4.75 -9.43
N LYS A 37 4.75 4.86 -9.77
CA LYS A 37 4.26 5.62 -10.90
C LYS A 37 4.12 7.08 -10.48
N MET A 38 4.62 7.99 -11.31
CA MET A 38 4.47 9.43 -11.09
C MET A 38 3.08 9.91 -11.51
N ASP A 39 2.59 10.95 -10.84
CA ASP A 39 1.36 11.67 -11.14
C ASP A 39 0.08 10.79 -11.11
N ASP A 40 0.08 9.72 -10.31
CA ASP A 40 -1.11 8.90 -10.08
C ASP A 40 -1.84 9.23 -8.75
N HIS A 41 -1.33 10.25 -8.04
CA HIS A 41 -1.83 10.74 -6.75
C HIS A 41 -1.71 9.71 -5.62
N ILE A 42 -0.85 8.71 -5.80
CA ILE A 42 -0.51 7.71 -4.80
C ILE A 42 1.01 7.75 -4.64
N SER A 43 1.48 7.79 -3.40
CA SER A 43 2.92 7.79 -3.16
C SER A 43 3.30 6.90 -1.98
N CYS A 44 4.34 6.12 -2.23
CA CYS A 44 5.06 5.33 -1.24
C CYS A 44 6.37 6.02 -0.81
N GLY A 45 6.77 7.07 -1.53
CA GLY A 45 7.97 7.88 -1.31
C GLY A 45 8.64 8.36 -2.59
N GLU A 46 8.10 8.05 -3.76
CA GLU A 46 8.62 8.40 -5.08
C GLU A 46 8.26 9.83 -5.52
N GLU A 47 7.17 10.39 -4.99
CA GLU A 47 6.68 11.73 -5.32
C GLU A 47 6.14 12.47 -4.10
N SER A 48 6.03 13.80 -4.19
CA SER A 48 5.42 14.64 -3.15
C SER A 48 4.02 15.00 -3.55
N LEU A 49 3.06 14.73 -2.67
CA LEU A 49 1.65 15.05 -2.83
C LEU A 49 1.30 16.43 -2.26
N PHE A 50 2.13 16.99 -1.37
CA PHE A 50 1.86 18.27 -0.71
C PHE A 50 2.58 19.48 -1.31
N HIS A 51 3.68 19.26 -2.05
CA HIS A 51 4.57 20.33 -2.49
C HIS A 51 5.01 20.16 -3.94
N ASP A 52 4.71 21.14 -4.78
CA ASP A 52 5.22 21.21 -6.16
C ASP A 52 6.76 21.41 -6.16
N LEU A 53 7.26 22.13 -5.15
CA LEU A 53 8.69 22.31 -4.88
C LEU A 53 9.02 21.85 -3.45
N PRO A 54 9.33 20.56 -3.25
CA PRO A 54 9.77 20.07 -1.95
C PRO A 54 11.21 20.53 -1.64
N PRO A 55 11.62 20.49 -0.36
CA PRO A 55 13.00 20.73 0.03
C PRO A 55 14.01 19.89 -0.76
N LEU A 56 15.24 20.40 -0.92
CA LEU A 56 16.22 19.82 -1.83
C LEU A 56 16.56 18.37 -1.47
N ASN A 57 16.79 18.07 -0.18
CA ASN A 57 17.09 16.70 0.22
C ASN A 57 15.87 15.78 0.07
N LYS A 58 14.64 16.26 0.30
CA LYS A 58 13.42 15.49 -0.01
C LYS A 58 13.35 15.14 -1.49
N LYS A 59 13.61 16.10 -2.38
CA LYS A 59 13.65 15.87 -3.83
C LYS A 59 14.65 14.79 -4.22
N TYR A 60 15.85 14.82 -3.65
CA TYR A 60 16.84 13.75 -3.90
C TYR A 60 16.40 12.41 -3.32
N ALA A 61 15.83 12.40 -2.12
CA ALA A 61 15.33 11.18 -1.48
C ALA A 61 14.25 10.50 -2.32
N MET A 62 13.29 11.26 -2.85
CA MET A 62 12.23 10.77 -3.72
C MET A 62 12.78 10.18 -5.02
N LYS A 63 13.74 10.85 -5.65
CA LYS A 63 14.45 10.31 -6.82
C LYS A 63 15.14 8.99 -6.49
N TYR A 64 15.86 8.91 -5.37
CA TYR A 64 16.50 7.66 -4.96
C TYR A 64 15.49 6.56 -4.64
N TYR A 65 14.34 6.91 -4.06
CA TYR A 65 13.27 5.96 -3.77
C TYR A 65 12.68 5.37 -5.05
N HIS A 66 12.35 6.22 -6.02
CA HIS A 66 11.90 5.83 -7.37
C HIS A 66 12.92 4.90 -8.05
N ASP A 67 14.21 5.26 -7.97
CA ASP A 67 15.31 4.46 -8.55
C ASP A 67 15.63 3.19 -7.73
N LYS A 68 14.81 2.86 -6.72
CA LYS A 68 14.95 1.69 -5.82
C LYS A 68 16.27 1.66 -5.03
N ARG A 69 16.90 2.83 -4.83
CA ARG A 69 18.11 3.04 -4.02
C ARG A 69 17.73 3.44 -2.60
N TYR A 70 17.11 2.51 -1.89
CA TYR A 70 16.43 2.78 -0.61
C TYR A 70 17.36 3.18 0.53
N ASP A 71 18.62 2.73 0.51
CA ASP A 71 19.67 3.16 1.43
C ASP A 71 19.92 4.67 1.34
N LYS A 72 20.06 5.17 0.11
CA LYS A 72 20.22 6.61 -0.16
C LYS A 72 18.94 7.37 0.10
N ALA A 73 17.80 6.83 -0.33
CA ALA A 73 16.50 7.45 -0.07
C ALA A 73 16.30 7.68 1.43
N SER A 74 16.52 6.65 2.26
CA SER A 74 16.41 6.73 3.71
C SER A 74 17.30 7.83 4.29
N ARG A 75 18.58 7.90 3.89
CA ARG A 75 19.51 8.93 4.36
C ARG A 75 19.08 10.34 3.97
N PHE A 76 18.63 10.56 2.75
CA PHE A 76 18.22 11.90 2.30
C PHE A 76 16.87 12.32 2.91
N PHE A 77 15.95 11.38 3.14
CA PHE A 77 14.73 11.66 3.89
C PHE A 77 15.03 12.03 5.35
N GLU A 78 15.97 11.34 6.00
CA GLU A 78 16.43 11.70 7.35
C GLU A 78 16.97 13.13 7.41
N ILE A 79 17.88 13.48 6.49
CA ILE A 79 18.44 14.83 6.41
C ILE A 79 17.33 15.87 6.19
N SER A 80 16.42 15.60 5.24
CA SER A 80 15.33 16.54 4.96
C SER A 80 14.42 16.74 6.18
N PHE A 81 14.03 15.65 6.87
CA PHE A 81 13.20 15.71 8.06
C PHE A 81 13.89 16.45 9.21
N GLN A 82 15.17 16.17 9.46
CA GLN A 82 15.88 16.75 10.60
C GLN A 82 16.33 18.20 10.38
N GLN A 83 16.62 18.59 9.12
CA GLN A 83 17.34 19.84 8.83
C GLN A 83 16.56 20.84 7.97
N GLU A 84 15.61 20.40 7.14
CA GLU A 84 14.91 21.28 6.19
C GLU A 84 13.43 21.49 6.54
N SER A 85 12.77 20.45 7.03
CA SER A 85 11.33 20.47 7.32
C SER A 85 11.02 19.53 8.47
N GLN A 86 11.44 19.95 9.67
CA GLN A 86 11.00 19.32 10.91
C GLN A 86 9.48 19.30 10.95
N ASP A 87 8.92 18.18 11.39
CA ASP A 87 7.48 17.93 11.46
C ASP A 87 6.75 17.79 10.11
N ASP A 88 7.45 17.59 8.98
CA ASP A 88 6.78 17.22 7.72
C ASP A 88 6.30 15.74 7.77
N PRO A 89 4.98 15.50 7.90
CA PRO A 89 4.47 14.16 8.11
C PRO A 89 4.62 13.26 6.88
N GLU A 90 4.61 13.85 5.68
CA GLU A 90 4.86 13.12 4.43
C GLU A 90 6.30 12.58 4.41
N THR A 91 7.27 13.44 4.74
CA THR A 91 8.69 13.04 4.81
C THR A 91 8.92 11.97 5.87
N LEU A 92 8.28 12.06 7.04
CA LEU A 92 8.42 11.04 8.08
C LEU A 92 7.89 9.67 7.63
N ILE A 93 6.76 9.64 6.91
CA ILE A 93 6.22 8.40 6.33
C ILE A 93 7.20 7.82 5.30
N TYR A 94 7.69 8.64 4.37
CA TYR A 94 8.60 8.19 3.33
C TYR A 94 9.95 7.73 3.89
N TRP A 95 10.45 8.39 4.93
CA TRP A 95 11.63 7.92 5.65
C TRP A 95 11.42 6.53 6.25
N ASN A 96 10.29 6.33 6.94
CA ASN A 96 9.94 5.03 7.50
C ASN A 96 9.80 3.96 6.39
N ASN A 97 9.15 4.28 5.27
CA ASN A 97 9.01 3.37 4.14
C ASN A 97 10.36 3.00 3.52
N ALA A 98 11.27 3.97 3.35
CA ALA A 98 12.60 3.73 2.81
C ALA A 98 13.42 2.79 3.70
N LYS A 99 13.37 2.98 5.04
CA LYS A 99 14.01 2.06 6.01
C LYS A 99 13.51 0.62 5.89
N LEU A 100 12.22 0.41 5.65
CA LEU A 100 11.66 -0.95 5.48
C LEU A 100 12.12 -1.63 4.19
N LYS A 101 12.56 -0.85 3.19
CA LYS A 101 12.97 -1.34 1.88
C LYS A 101 14.47 -1.55 1.75
N THR A 102 15.26 -1.16 2.74
CA THR A 102 16.72 -1.43 2.76
C THR A 102 17.04 -2.92 2.94
N ASP A 103 16.13 -3.68 3.55
CA ASP A 103 16.22 -5.13 3.68
C ASP A 103 15.03 -5.82 2.99
N PRO A 104 15.24 -6.58 1.90
CA PRO A 104 14.17 -7.26 1.18
C PRO A 104 13.46 -8.36 2.00
N ASN A 105 14.04 -8.79 3.13
CA ASN A 105 13.43 -9.79 4.01
C ASN A 105 12.34 -9.19 4.92
N ILE A 106 12.28 -7.87 5.06
CA ILE A 106 11.25 -7.21 5.85
C ILE A 106 9.91 -7.31 5.12
N LYS A 107 8.93 -7.95 5.76
CA LYS A 107 7.55 -8.06 5.25
C LYS A 107 6.59 -7.23 6.10
N PRO A 108 6.37 -5.94 5.77
CA PRO A 108 5.49 -5.08 6.54
C PRO A 108 4.02 -5.38 6.28
N TYR A 109 3.16 -5.10 7.27
CA TYR A 109 1.77 -4.78 6.96
C TYR A 109 1.74 -3.48 6.18
N THR A 110 1.02 -3.43 5.08
CA THR A 110 0.98 -2.25 4.23
C THR A 110 -0.42 -1.66 4.27
N ILE A 111 -0.56 -0.44 4.78
CA ILE A 111 -1.82 0.30 4.81
C ILE A 111 -1.75 1.47 3.86
N ALA A 112 -2.75 1.61 2.98
CA ALA A 112 -2.96 2.82 2.22
C ALA A 112 -3.97 3.72 2.95
N VAL A 113 -3.72 5.03 2.97
CA VAL A 113 -4.57 6.04 3.62
C VAL A 113 -4.99 7.09 2.59
N GLY A 114 -6.29 7.34 2.51
CA GLY A 114 -6.86 8.44 1.72
C GLY A 114 -6.86 9.73 2.55
N ILE A 115 -6.30 10.81 2.02
CA ILE A 115 -6.19 12.10 2.71
C ILE A 115 -6.66 13.23 1.78
N PRO A 116 -7.48 14.19 2.25
CA PRO A 116 -8.01 15.29 1.44
C PRO A 116 -7.00 16.42 1.22
N ILE A 117 -5.92 16.13 0.48
CA ILE A 117 -4.80 17.06 0.30
C ILE A 117 -5.26 18.26 -0.53
N THR A 118 -5.95 18.05 -1.64
CA THR A 118 -6.36 19.15 -2.52
C THR A 118 -7.48 20.03 -1.92
N GLY A 119 -8.32 19.50 -1.04
CA GLY A 119 -9.41 20.27 -0.40
C GLY A 119 -8.98 21.16 0.76
N ASP A 120 -8.24 20.59 1.73
CA ASP A 120 -7.73 21.32 2.89
C ASP A 120 -6.35 20.78 3.28
N LYS A 121 -5.31 21.37 2.65
CA LYS A 121 -3.90 21.00 2.89
C LYS A 121 -3.50 21.07 4.36
N ALA A 122 -4.07 22.01 5.13
CA ALA A 122 -3.70 22.17 6.54
C ALA A 122 -4.31 21.05 7.39
N GLN A 123 -5.59 20.73 7.17
CA GLN A 123 -6.26 19.60 7.82
C GLN A 123 -5.64 18.26 7.41
N ALA A 124 -5.36 18.08 6.12
CA ALA A 124 -4.65 16.92 5.58
C ALA A 124 -3.30 16.69 6.27
N LYS A 125 -2.48 17.75 6.42
CA LYS A 125 -1.20 17.66 7.15
C LYS A 125 -1.39 17.24 8.61
N LYS A 126 -2.43 17.73 9.31
CA LYS A 126 -2.71 17.32 10.70
C LYS A 126 -3.06 15.85 10.80
N LEU A 127 -3.96 15.36 9.94
CA LEU A 127 -4.35 13.94 9.91
C LEU A 127 -3.14 13.05 9.59
N LEU A 128 -2.38 13.43 8.57
CA LEU A 128 -1.18 12.72 8.16
C LEU A 128 -0.12 12.70 9.27
N GLY A 129 0.01 13.78 10.05
CA GLY A 129 0.88 13.82 11.23
C GLY A 129 0.56 12.74 12.25
N GLY A 130 -0.71 12.56 12.58
CA GLY A 130 -1.16 11.48 13.46
C GLY A 130 -0.77 10.10 12.95
N ILE A 131 -0.99 9.87 11.65
CA ILE A 131 -0.65 8.61 10.95
C ILE A 131 0.86 8.38 10.94
N ALA A 132 1.66 9.40 10.61
CA ALA A 132 3.11 9.34 10.55
C ALA A 132 3.71 8.99 11.91
N HIS A 133 3.24 9.64 12.98
CA HIS A 133 3.67 9.32 14.34
C HIS A 133 3.25 7.92 14.78
N ALA A 134 2.05 7.47 14.45
CA ALA A 134 1.61 6.11 14.76
C ALA A 134 2.48 5.07 14.06
N GLN A 135 2.74 5.24 12.76
CA GLN A 135 3.67 4.37 12.01
C GLN A 135 5.06 4.36 12.66
N ASN A 136 5.59 5.54 12.96
CA ASN A 136 6.90 5.68 13.59
C ASN A 136 6.96 4.94 14.93
N ASN A 137 5.95 5.12 15.78
CA ASN A 137 5.86 4.48 17.09
C ASN A 137 5.77 2.95 16.97
N ILE A 138 4.93 2.44 16.07
CA ILE A 138 4.81 1.00 15.80
C ILE A 138 6.15 0.42 15.34
N ASN A 139 6.82 1.07 14.39
CA ASN A 139 8.05 0.58 13.78
C ASN A 139 9.25 0.59 14.75
N HIS A 140 9.29 1.52 15.70
CA HIS A 140 10.32 1.58 16.75
C HIS A 140 9.98 0.74 17.99
N SER A 141 8.75 0.25 18.12
CA SER A 141 8.39 -0.65 19.21
C SER A 141 9.08 -2.01 19.06
N GLN A 142 9.42 -2.63 20.19
CA GLN A 142 10.05 -3.96 20.19
C GLN A 142 9.13 -5.02 19.57
N ALA A 143 7.84 -4.96 19.88
CA ALA A 143 6.84 -5.93 19.43
C ALA A 143 6.39 -5.71 17.98
N LYS A 144 6.42 -4.46 17.48
CA LYS A 144 5.76 -4.07 16.21
C LYS A 144 4.32 -4.61 16.21
N ILE A 145 3.82 -5.12 15.08
CA ILE A 145 2.56 -5.86 15.01
C ILE A 145 2.93 -7.34 14.84
N ASN A 146 2.96 -8.12 15.93
CA ASN A 146 3.43 -9.51 15.91
C ASN A 146 4.79 -9.69 15.20
N GLY A 147 5.74 -8.80 15.49
CA GLY A 147 7.09 -8.77 14.90
C GLY A 147 7.16 -8.14 13.50
N ARG A 148 6.04 -7.75 12.90
CA ARG A 148 6.00 -7.13 11.56
C ARG A 148 5.79 -5.62 11.64
N PRO A 149 6.59 -4.82 10.90
CA PRO A 149 6.44 -3.37 10.86
C PRO A 149 5.24 -2.93 10.02
N LEU A 150 4.93 -1.64 10.06
CA LEU A 150 3.88 -0.99 9.30
C LEU A 150 4.47 -0.07 8.21
N ARG A 151 3.99 -0.24 6.99
CA ARG A 151 4.24 0.63 5.83
C ARG A 151 2.97 1.40 5.50
N ILE A 152 3.08 2.71 5.31
CA ILE A 152 1.96 3.59 4.94
C ILE A 152 2.11 4.06 3.50
N LEU A 153 1.06 3.96 2.69
CA LEU A 153 0.93 4.61 1.39
C LEU A 153 -0.04 5.76 1.52
N ILE A 154 0.24 6.87 0.85
CA ILE A 154 -0.61 8.05 0.87
C ILE A 154 -1.31 8.14 -0.48
N ALA A 155 -2.62 8.36 -0.47
CA ALA A 155 -3.41 8.67 -1.66
C ALA A 155 -4.13 10.02 -1.44
N ASP A 156 -3.98 10.97 -2.37
CA ASP A 156 -4.76 12.22 -2.34
C ASP A 156 -6.21 11.93 -2.71
N ASP A 157 -7.14 12.40 -1.86
CA ASP A 157 -8.57 12.21 -2.05
C ASP A 157 -9.33 13.25 -2.84
N HIS A 158 -8.66 14.34 -3.22
CA HIS A 158 -9.27 15.45 -3.95
C HIS A 158 -10.52 16.06 -3.29
N ASN A 159 -10.79 15.75 -2.02
CA ASN A 159 -11.97 16.19 -1.25
C ASN A 159 -13.31 15.88 -1.96
N GLU A 160 -13.31 14.84 -2.78
CA GLU A 160 -14.53 14.26 -3.30
C GLU A 160 -15.12 13.38 -2.19
N SER A 161 -16.23 13.82 -1.59
CA SER A 161 -16.83 13.27 -0.35
C SER A 161 -17.18 11.77 -0.39
N GLU A 162 -17.04 11.12 -1.54
CA GLU A 162 -17.26 9.69 -1.75
C GLU A 162 -16.04 8.92 -2.31
N SER A 163 -14.90 9.55 -2.59
CA SER A 163 -13.99 9.00 -3.63
C SER A 163 -12.66 8.40 -3.19
N VAL A 164 -12.12 8.58 -1.96
CA VAL A 164 -10.85 7.87 -1.60
C VAL A 164 -10.75 7.22 -0.22
N LEU A 165 -11.58 7.59 0.77
CA LEU A 165 -11.82 6.66 1.90
C LEU A 165 -12.43 5.34 1.39
N SER A 166 -13.15 5.43 0.28
CA SER A 166 -13.59 4.33 -0.56
C SER A 166 -12.41 3.60 -1.22
N LYS A 167 -11.41 4.30 -1.76
CA LYS A 167 -10.36 3.66 -2.57
C LYS A 167 -9.32 2.85 -1.81
N PHE A 168 -9.06 3.05 -0.51
CA PHE A 168 -7.89 2.41 0.09
C PHE A 168 -8.01 1.98 1.57
N ILE A 169 -8.07 0.66 1.81
CA ILE A 169 -7.53 -0.01 3.01
C ILE A 169 -6.61 -1.16 2.59
N ALA A 170 -5.33 -0.99 2.95
CA ALA A 170 -4.31 -1.96 3.35
C ALA A 170 -4.33 -3.46 3.02
N TYR A 171 -3.21 -3.93 2.47
CA TYR A 171 -2.93 -5.27 1.93
C TYR A 171 -2.13 -6.20 2.87
N TYR A 172 -2.29 -7.52 2.66
CA TYR A 172 -1.46 -8.61 3.18
C TYR A 172 -1.02 -9.54 2.04
N ASP A 173 0.27 -9.94 2.04
CA ASP A 173 0.87 -11.01 1.21
C ASP A 173 0.61 -10.95 -0.31
N GLY A 174 0.42 -9.72 -0.82
CA GLY A 174 0.43 -9.38 -2.23
C GLY A 174 -0.75 -9.86 -3.07
N GLU A 175 -1.86 -10.26 -2.46
CA GLU A 175 -3.11 -10.29 -3.22
C GLU A 175 -3.60 -8.85 -3.44
N PRO A 176 -3.92 -8.42 -4.67
CA PRO A 176 -4.63 -7.19 -4.94
C PRO A 176 -5.89 -7.10 -4.08
N LEU A 177 -5.93 -6.16 -3.15
CA LEU A 177 -7.19 -5.64 -2.65
C LEU A 177 -7.63 -4.56 -3.64
N GLU A 178 -8.41 -4.99 -4.62
CA GLU A 178 -9.19 -4.06 -5.43
C GLU A 178 -9.89 -3.09 -4.47
N GLY A 179 -9.70 -1.79 -4.74
CA GLY A 179 -10.18 -0.71 -3.89
C GLY A 179 -11.70 -0.62 -3.94
N CYS A 180 -12.24 0.58 -4.03
CA CYS A 180 -13.67 0.78 -4.26
C CYS A 180 -14.16 0.45 -5.66
N VAL A 181 -13.39 -0.33 -6.43
CA VAL A 181 -13.55 -0.42 -7.86
C VAL A 181 -13.73 -1.90 -8.20
N ASP A 182 -14.85 -2.17 -8.87
CA ASP A 182 -15.17 -3.41 -9.57
C ASP A 182 -15.32 -4.69 -8.73
N THR A 183 -15.55 -4.57 -7.41
CA THR A 183 -16.01 -5.71 -6.59
C THR A 183 -17.15 -5.36 -5.63
N PRO A 184 -18.16 -6.24 -5.45
CA PRO A 184 -19.22 -6.06 -4.45
C PRO A 184 -18.69 -5.87 -3.02
N GLU A 185 -17.60 -6.57 -2.69
CA GLU A 185 -16.92 -6.43 -1.39
C GLU A 185 -16.22 -5.07 -1.28
N GLY A 186 -15.57 -4.64 -2.36
CA GLY A 186 -14.99 -3.32 -2.58
C GLY A 186 -15.97 -2.22 -2.18
N GLU A 187 -17.10 -2.17 -2.87
CA GLU A 187 -18.19 -1.20 -2.70
C GLU A 187 -18.83 -1.25 -1.31
N ALA A 188 -19.15 -2.44 -0.78
CA ALA A 188 -19.82 -2.58 0.52
C ALA A 188 -18.96 -2.04 1.69
N PHE A 189 -17.65 -2.14 1.58
CA PHE A 189 -16.74 -1.53 2.56
C PHE A 189 -16.72 -0.01 2.45
N CYS A 190 -16.70 0.54 1.24
CA CYS A 190 -16.70 1.98 1.05
C CYS A 190 -17.99 2.61 1.57
N ASP A 191 -19.11 1.94 1.32
CA ASP A 191 -20.41 2.29 1.87
C ASP A 191 -20.42 2.20 3.41
N GLN A 192 -19.74 1.22 4.00
CA GLN A 192 -19.56 1.15 5.46
C GLN A 192 -18.60 2.24 5.99
N ALA A 193 -17.51 2.52 5.27
CA ALA A 193 -16.46 3.45 5.64
C ALA A 193 -16.95 4.91 5.57
N SER A 194 -17.79 5.23 4.60
CA SER A 194 -18.50 6.51 4.49
C SER A 194 -19.58 6.65 5.58
N LYS A 195 -20.20 5.54 6.01
CA LYS A 195 -21.16 5.50 7.11
C LYS A 195 -20.51 5.55 8.50
N THR A 196 -19.25 5.14 8.66
CA THR A 196 -18.51 5.36 9.90
C THR A 196 -18.26 6.85 10.07
N GLN A 197 -18.88 7.40 11.12
CA GLN A 197 -18.96 8.79 11.57
C GLN A 197 -17.64 9.55 11.80
N ILE A 198 -16.54 9.24 11.11
CA ILE A 198 -15.31 10.03 11.21
C ILE A 198 -15.41 11.21 10.24
N ASN A 199 -15.98 12.31 10.73
CA ASN A 199 -15.94 13.58 10.01
C ASN A 199 -14.49 14.10 10.01
N TRP A 200 -13.80 13.93 8.88
CA TRP A 200 -12.41 14.35 8.70
C TRP A 200 -12.20 15.86 8.87
N ARG A 201 -13.26 16.68 8.72
CA ARG A 201 -13.22 18.13 8.98
C ARG A 201 -13.09 18.47 10.46
N THR A 202 -13.50 17.55 11.33
CA THR A 202 -13.43 17.72 12.79
C THR A 202 -12.43 16.78 13.47
N ALA A 203 -11.98 15.74 12.76
CA ALA A 203 -10.96 14.83 13.25
C ALA A 203 -9.61 15.55 13.37
N ASN A 204 -8.86 15.28 14.43
CA ASN A 204 -7.54 15.86 14.66
C ASN A 204 -6.43 14.79 14.49
N SER A 205 -5.18 15.20 14.68
CA SER A 205 -4.01 14.31 14.62
C SER A 205 -4.11 13.13 15.59
N TYR A 206 -4.68 13.34 16.79
CA TYR A 206 -4.86 12.29 17.79
C TYR A 206 -5.87 11.24 17.36
N ASP A 207 -6.95 11.63 16.68
CA ASP A 207 -7.94 10.68 16.14
C ASP A 207 -7.32 9.79 15.05
N ALA A 208 -6.55 10.40 14.14
CA ALA A 208 -5.85 9.68 13.07
C ALA A 208 -4.78 8.73 13.64
N TYR A 209 -4.05 9.16 14.66
CA TYR A 209 -3.10 8.33 15.41
C TYR A 209 -3.80 7.09 16.00
N ASN A 210 -4.90 7.31 16.74
CA ASN A 210 -5.64 6.22 17.39
C ASN A 210 -6.28 5.26 16.39
N ALA A 211 -6.70 5.74 15.22
CA ALA A 211 -7.19 4.89 14.14
C ALA A 211 -6.13 3.89 13.69
N ILE A 212 -4.89 4.34 13.47
CA ILE A 212 -3.76 3.46 13.10
C ILE A 212 -3.41 2.49 14.23
N MET A 213 -3.39 2.95 15.49
CA MET A 213 -3.15 2.07 16.64
C MET A 213 -4.26 1.02 16.80
N THR A 214 -5.51 1.37 16.50
CA THR A 214 -6.65 0.44 16.52
C THR A 214 -6.53 -0.61 15.41
N ILE A 215 -6.12 -0.20 14.21
CA ILE A 215 -5.81 -1.14 13.11
C ILE A 215 -4.67 -2.07 13.52
N ALA A 216 -3.59 -1.55 14.11
CA ALA A 216 -2.48 -2.36 14.59
C ALA A 216 -2.96 -3.43 15.60
N LYS A 217 -3.76 -3.03 16.59
CA LYS A 217 -4.37 -3.95 17.57
C LYS A 217 -5.27 -5.00 16.91
N ALA A 218 -6.04 -4.62 15.89
CA ALA A 218 -6.86 -5.57 15.15
C ALA A 218 -5.99 -6.59 14.40
N LEU A 219 -4.92 -6.15 13.75
CA LEU A 219 -3.96 -7.00 13.04
C LEU A 219 -3.24 -7.98 13.95
N GLU A 220 -2.96 -7.62 15.21
CA GLU A 220 -2.37 -8.54 16.21
C GLU A 220 -3.23 -9.80 16.42
N THR A 221 -4.55 -9.69 16.25
CA THR A 221 -5.49 -10.81 16.45
C THR A 221 -5.68 -11.69 15.21
N LEU A 222 -5.08 -11.31 14.08
CA LEU A 222 -5.31 -11.94 12.78
C LEU A 222 -4.04 -12.66 12.30
N PRO A 223 -3.99 -14.00 12.28
CA PRO A 223 -2.80 -14.74 11.84
C PRO A 223 -2.51 -14.54 10.35
N ASN A 224 -3.56 -14.47 9.53
CA ASN A 224 -3.51 -14.19 8.09
C ASN A 224 -4.57 -13.13 7.77
N PRO A 225 -4.29 -11.84 8.05
CA PRO A 225 -5.25 -10.77 7.85
C PRO A 225 -5.53 -10.60 6.36
N ASN A 226 -6.78 -10.29 6.06
CA ASN A 226 -7.19 -9.74 4.79
C ASN A 226 -8.21 -8.63 5.08
N ARG A 227 -8.63 -7.92 4.04
CA ARG A 227 -9.57 -6.80 4.15
C ARG A 227 -10.83 -7.15 4.96
N VAL A 228 -11.48 -8.26 4.62
CA VAL A 228 -12.72 -8.71 5.28
C VAL A 228 -12.49 -9.00 6.76
N LYS A 229 -11.45 -9.78 7.08
CA LYS A 229 -11.12 -10.13 8.47
C LYS A 229 -10.75 -8.89 9.30
N LEU A 230 -10.02 -7.94 8.71
CA LEU A 230 -9.69 -6.69 9.37
C LEU A 230 -10.94 -5.85 9.65
N GLN A 231 -11.86 -5.73 8.69
CA GLN A 231 -13.14 -5.04 8.89
C GLN A 231 -13.98 -5.68 9.98
N GLU A 232 -14.08 -7.01 10.00
CA GLU A 232 -14.78 -7.73 11.05
C GLU A 232 -14.14 -7.49 12.43
N ALA A 233 -12.81 -7.52 12.52
CA ALA A 233 -12.09 -7.23 13.74
C ALA A 233 -12.34 -5.80 14.22
N LEU A 234 -12.27 -4.81 13.32
CA LEU A 234 -12.56 -3.42 13.64
C LEU A 234 -14.02 -3.23 14.10
N ARG A 235 -14.99 -3.83 13.40
CA ARG A 235 -16.41 -3.80 13.80
C ARG A 235 -16.62 -4.36 15.21
N ARG A 236 -15.90 -5.41 15.60
CA ARG A 236 -15.97 -5.97 16.96
C ARG A 236 -15.38 -5.02 18.02
N LEU A 237 -14.34 -4.26 17.65
CA LEU A 237 -13.73 -3.27 18.55
C LEU A 237 -14.63 -2.06 18.76
N TYR A 238 -15.32 -1.58 17.73
CA TYR A 238 -16.23 -0.43 17.82
C TYR A 238 -17.61 -0.74 18.43
N ARG A 239 -17.98 -2.01 18.58
CA ARG A 239 -19.25 -2.42 19.24
C ARG A 239 -19.14 -2.54 20.76
N ARG A 240 -17.96 -2.32 21.34
CA ARG A 240 -17.74 -2.30 22.80
C ARG A 240 -17.75 -0.88 23.31
#